data_AF-A0A2V6KGZ2-F1
#
_entry.id   AF-A0A2V6KGZ2-F1
#
_cell.length_a   1.000
_cell.length_b   1.000
_cell.length_c   1.000
_cell.angle_alpha   90.00
_cell.angle_beta   90.00
_cell.angle_gamma   90.00
#
_symmetry.space_group_name_H-M   'P 1'
#
loop_
_entity.id
_entity.type
_entity.pdbx_description
1 polymer ?
#
loop_
_entity_poly.entity_id
_entity_poly.type
_entity_poly.pdbx_seq_one_letter_code
_entity_poly.pdbx_strand_id
1 'polypeptide(L)'
;MRSMTGYGRGEIDHGGAKFSVELNSVNRKQSDIVVNLPRDLIELEPRIRQAINENISRGRTNVVVTFHDGQNGARKLALDTGLARSYHEAMRALQQELDAPGEITIGAILQAPGVMRFPEHTVSAQEVWPAIERALHTALADLIKMREREGRHLAKDLIHRLKAMRKQLKEIRALHPEVVKRYRAALLERIQKAGLPIAPDDERLMKEISFFADRADISEELTRLESHLAQFAHHLRKNEPVGRTLEFIIQEIFRELNTLGAKANDAAISQRVVASKAELEKIREQVQNLE
;
A
#
# COMPACT_ATOMS: atom_id res chain seq x y z
N MET A 1 7.27 -11.89 -3.18
CA MET A 1 6.08 -11.03 -3.20
C MET A 1 5.81 -10.47 -1.81
N ARG A 2 5.64 -9.16 -1.68
CA ARG A 2 5.35 -8.48 -0.41
C ARG A 2 4.06 -7.66 -0.55
N SER A 3 3.30 -7.48 0.53
CA SER A 3 2.25 -6.45 0.56
C SER A 3 2.91 -5.07 0.70
N MET A 4 2.26 -4.01 0.26
CA MET A 4 2.66 -2.63 0.54
C MET A 4 2.21 -2.12 1.91
N THR A 5 1.38 -2.88 2.63
CA THR A 5 0.93 -2.53 3.98
C THR A 5 1.73 -3.28 5.04
N GLY A 6 2.15 -2.56 6.09
CA GLY A 6 2.86 -3.17 7.20
C GLY A 6 3.17 -2.21 8.33
N TYR A 7 3.51 -2.78 9.48
CA TYR A 7 3.96 -2.11 10.69
C TYR A 7 5.25 -2.76 11.17
N GLY A 8 6.16 -1.96 11.70
CA GLY A 8 7.34 -2.46 12.42
C GLY A 8 7.75 -1.52 13.54
N ARG A 9 8.25 -2.08 14.64
CA ARG A 9 8.72 -1.32 15.79
C ARG A 9 10.04 -1.86 16.29
N GLY A 10 10.94 -0.96 16.64
CA GLY A 10 12.21 -1.27 17.29
C GLY A 10 12.40 -0.36 18.47
N GLU A 11 12.88 -0.92 19.57
CA GLU A 11 13.19 -0.17 20.78
C GLU A 11 14.60 -0.49 21.25
N ILE A 12 15.26 0.50 21.83
CA ILE A 12 16.58 0.32 22.42
C ILE A 12 16.78 1.31 23.57
N ASP A 13 17.43 0.83 24.62
CA ASP A 13 17.91 1.68 25.72
C ASP A 13 19.38 2.04 25.48
N HIS A 14 19.72 3.32 25.57
CA HIS A 14 21.08 3.82 25.40
C HIS A 14 21.32 5.05 26.29
N GLY A 15 22.39 5.01 27.09
CA GLY A 15 22.76 6.14 27.96
C GLY A 15 21.73 6.51 29.03
N GLY A 16 20.85 5.58 29.42
CA GLY A 16 19.74 5.85 30.35
C GLY A 16 18.50 6.45 29.69
N ALA A 17 18.51 6.67 28.37
CA ALA A 17 17.35 7.06 27.60
C ALA A 17 16.82 5.90 26.75
N LYS A 18 15.52 5.93 26.47
CA LYS A 18 14.83 4.96 25.61
C LYS A 18 14.53 5.58 24.26
N PHE A 19 14.97 4.92 23.19
CA PHE A 19 14.68 5.29 21.81
C PHE A 19 13.71 4.26 21.24
N SER A 20 12.67 4.73 20.54
CA SER A 20 11.83 3.85 19.74
C SER A 20 11.66 4.38 18.33
N VAL A 21 11.64 3.45 17.38
CA VAL A 21 11.44 3.70 15.96
C VAL A 21 10.24 2.88 15.52
N GLU A 22 9.21 3.56 15.02
CA GLU A 22 8.03 2.94 14.45
C GLU A 22 7.95 3.24 12.96
N LEU A 23 7.67 2.22 12.14
CA LEU A 23 7.45 2.34 10.72
C LEU A 23 6.06 1.85 10.34
N ASN A 24 5.33 2.70 9.63
CA ASN A 24 4.04 2.39 9.03
C ASN A 24 4.13 2.51 7.53
N SER A 25 3.81 1.45 6.79
CA SER A 25 3.78 1.47 5.32
C SER A 25 2.37 1.29 4.80
N VAL A 26 2.01 2.11 3.79
CA VAL A 26 0.72 2.05 3.09
C VAL A 26 0.92 2.07 1.58
N ASN A 27 -0.11 1.63 0.86
CA ASN A 27 -0.10 1.60 -0.59
C ASN A 27 0.07 3.00 -1.21
N ARG A 28 1.14 3.16 -2.01
CA ARG A 28 1.36 4.32 -2.88
C ARG A 28 2.21 3.88 -4.08
N LYS A 29 1.90 4.40 -5.27
CA LYS A 29 2.54 3.99 -6.54
C LYS A 29 4.06 4.19 -6.56
N GLN A 30 4.55 5.21 -5.86
CA GLN A 30 5.96 5.59 -5.75
C GLN A 30 6.41 5.48 -4.29
N SER A 31 7.71 5.27 -4.08
CA SER A 31 8.31 5.37 -2.75
C SER A 31 8.17 6.81 -2.24
N ASP A 32 7.55 6.95 -1.07
CA ASP A 32 7.40 8.22 -0.38
C ASP A 32 7.73 8.02 1.10
N ILE A 33 8.80 8.64 1.58
CA ILE A 33 9.27 8.46 2.95
C ILE A 33 9.04 9.77 3.70
N VAL A 34 8.26 9.67 4.78
CA VAL A 34 7.97 10.76 5.71
C VAL A 34 8.60 10.41 7.05
N VAL A 35 9.63 11.16 7.44
CA VAL A 35 10.34 10.93 8.69
C VAL A 35 9.93 12.01 9.69
N ASN A 36 9.42 11.58 10.84
CA ASN A 36 9.09 12.45 11.96
C ASN A 36 10.12 12.23 13.08
N LEU A 37 10.89 13.28 13.36
CA LEU A 37 12.02 13.28 14.29
C LEU A 37 11.86 14.42 15.32
N PRO A 38 12.31 14.22 16.57
CA PRO A 38 12.57 15.32 17.50
C PRO A 38 13.54 16.33 16.89
N ARG A 39 13.45 17.61 17.29
CA ARG A 39 14.27 18.70 16.74
C ARG A 39 15.76 18.41 16.80
N ASP A 40 16.21 17.83 17.90
CA ASP A 40 17.63 17.53 18.16
C ASP A 40 18.18 16.41 17.27
N LEU A 41 17.30 15.67 16.57
CA LEU A 41 17.66 14.50 15.75
C LEU A 41 17.39 14.71 14.25
N ILE A 42 17.01 15.92 13.83
CA ILE A 42 16.67 16.22 12.42
C ILE A 42 17.83 15.87 11.48
N GLU A 43 19.08 16.04 11.92
CA GLU A 43 20.28 15.73 11.12
C GLU A 43 20.40 14.24 10.73
N LEU A 44 19.66 13.34 11.41
CA LEU A 44 19.64 11.90 11.12
C LEU A 44 18.67 11.53 9.98
N GLU A 45 17.80 12.46 9.56
CA GLU A 45 16.78 12.21 8.53
C GLU A 45 17.35 11.63 7.23
N PRO A 46 18.46 12.15 6.65
CA PRO A 46 19.02 11.59 5.43
C PRO A 46 19.49 10.15 5.57
N ARG A 47 20.06 9.79 6.73
CA ARG A 47 20.56 8.42 7.02
C ARG A 47 19.41 7.44 7.19
N ILE A 48 18.37 7.84 7.92
CA ILE A 48 17.14 7.05 8.08
C ILE A 48 16.50 6.80 6.72
N ARG A 49 16.37 7.84 5.89
CA ARG A 49 15.82 7.75 4.54
C ARG A 49 16.63 6.80 3.65
N GLN A 50 17.96 6.85 3.73
CA GLN A 50 18.82 5.93 2.99
C GLN A 50 18.57 4.46 3.37
N ALA A 51 18.62 4.14 4.67
CA ALA A 51 18.41 2.77 5.15
C ALA A 51 17.02 2.20 4.75
N ILE A 52 15.99 3.05 4.68
CA ILE A 52 14.66 2.65 4.23
C ILE A 52 14.64 2.38 2.72
N ASN A 53 15.26 3.25 1.91
CA ASN A 53 15.31 3.09 0.44
C ASN A 53 16.06 1.83 0.00
N GLU A 54 17.04 1.37 0.79
CA GLU A 54 17.76 0.12 0.54
C GLU A 54 16.85 -1.12 0.71
N ASN A 55 15.73 -0.99 1.45
CA ASN A 55 14.87 -2.11 1.82
C ASN A 55 13.45 -2.04 1.21
N ILE A 56 12.97 -0.84 0.85
CA ILE A 56 11.60 -0.57 0.39
C ILE A 56 11.63 0.19 -0.92
N SER A 57 11.02 -0.39 -1.97
CA SER A 57 11.00 0.19 -3.32
C SER A 57 9.70 0.92 -3.65
N ARG A 58 8.59 0.55 -3.00
CA ARG A 58 7.26 1.15 -3.22
C ARG A 58 6.47 1.30 -1.92
N GLY A 59 5.51 2.23 -1.95
CA GLY A 59 4.63 2.57 -0.84
C GLY A 59 5.01 3.87 -0.15
N ARG A 60 4.10 4.39 0.67
CA ARG A 60 4.41 5.49 1.59
C ARG A 60 4.80 4.92 2.93
N THR A 61 6.01 5.23 3.40
CA THR A 61 6.54 4.80 4.69
C THR A 61 6.63 6.00 5.62
N ASN A 62 5.80 6.03 6.64
CA ASN A 62 5.87 7.00 7.73
C ASN A 62 6.75 6.41 8.83
N VAL A 63 7.78 7.15 9.23
CA VAL A 63 8.70 6.78 10.30
C VAL A 63 8.53 7.76 11.44
N VAL A 64 8.34 7.25 12.65
CA VAL A 64 8.28 8.05 13.87
C VAL A 64 9.40 7.58 14.78
N VAL A 65 10.29 8.51 15.12
CA VAL A 65 11.34 8.29 16.11
C VAL A 65 10.91 9.02 17.37
N THR A 66 10.81 8.31 18.48
CA THR A 66 10.56 8.91 19.79
C THR A 66 11.74 8.71 20.72
N PHE A 67 11.99 9.74 21.51
CA PHE A 67 13.03 9.79 22.52
C PHE A 67 12.34 10.02 23.87
N HIS A 68 12.59 9.11 24.81
CA HIS A 68 12.18 9.25 26.20
C HIS A 68 13.43 9.29 27.06
N ASP A 69 13.73 10.46 27.59
CA ASP A 69 14.77 10.62 28.60
C ASP A 69 14.36 9.81 29.84
N GLY A 70 15.23 8.90 30.29
CA GLY A 70 14.92 8.08 31.46
C GLY A 70 14.85 8.97 32.69
N GLN A 71 13.89 8.69 33.58
CA GLN A 71 13.62 9.48 34.79
C GLN A 71 14.81 9.61 35.79
N ASN A 72 15.99 9.03 35.48
CA ASN A 72 17.17 9.02 36.34
C ASN A 72 18.21 10.11 36.03
N GLY A 73 18.00 10.95 35.01
CA GLY A 73 18.76 12.19 34.90
C GLY A 73 18.23 13.19 35.93
N ALA A 74 18.78 13.21 37.14
CA ALA A 74 18.57 14.32 38.07
C ALA A 74 18.88 15.62 37.32
N ARG A 75 17.84 16.33 36.85
CA ARG A 75 17.99 17.57 36.08
C ARG A 75 18.84 18.50 36.92
N LYS A 76 20.12 18.67 36.56
CA LYS A 76 21.00 19.59 37.26
C LYS A 76 20.49 20.98 36.95
N LEU A 77 19.75 21.55 37.90
CA LEU A 77 19.25 22.92 37.85
C LEU A 77 20.45 23.85 37.63
N ALA A 78 20.45 24.56 36.50
CA ALA A 78 21.51 25.48 36.15
C ALA A 78 21.08 26.90 36.54
N LEU A 79 21.88 27.54 37.39
CA LEU A 79 21.70 28.94 37.76
C LEU A 79 22.56 29.80 36.83
N ASP A 80 21.93 30.69 36.07
CA ASP A 80 22.67 31.74 35.35
C ASP A 80 23.05 32.85 36.34
N THR A 81 24.23 32.72 36.94
CA THR A 81 24.73 33.67 37.95
C THR A 81 24.97 35.07 37.38
N GLY A 82 25.25 35.19 36.08
CA GLY A 82 25.44 36.48 35.42
C GLY A 82 24.12 37.23 35.32
N LEU A 83 23.09 36.56 34.80
CA LEU A 83 21.74 37.12 34.70
C LEU A 83 21.13 37.38 36.08
N ALA A 84 21.35 36.49 37.05
CA ALA A 84 20.93 36.70 38.44
C ALA A 84 21.51 37.99 39.03
N ARG A 85 22.79 38.28 38.76
CA ARG A 85 23.45 39.50 39.19
C ARG A 85 22.85 40.73 38.51
N SER A 86 22.61 40.68 37.20
CA SER A 86 21.98 41.78 36.46
C SER A 86 20.57 42.10 36.99
N TYR A 87 19.76 41.07 37.31
CA TYR A 87 18.45 41.28 37.94
C TYR A 87 18.56 41.94 39.31
N HIS A 88 19.49 41.48 40.15
CA HIS A 88 19.71 42.08 41.47
C HIS A 88 20.13 43.55 41.38
N GLU A 89 21.04 43.91 40.46
CA GLU A 89 21.47 45.28 40.24
C GLU A 89 20.34 46.18 39.73
N ALA A 90 19.54 45.69 38.77
CA ALA A 90 18.38 46.41 38.25
C ALA A 90 17.30 46.64 39.32
N MET A 91 17.01 45.62 40.14
CA MET A 91 16.07 45.74 41.26
C MET A 91 16.55 46.75 42.31
N ARG A 92 17.86 46.77 42.62
CA ARG A 92 18.47 47.76 43.55
C ARG A 92 18.35 49.18 43.03
N ALA A 93 18.66 49.40 41.75
CA ALA A 93 18.54 50.72 41.13
C ALA A 93 17.09 51.23 41.17
N LEU A 94 16.13 50.36 40.85
CA LEU A 94 14.71 50.69 40.89
C LEU A 94 14.21 51.01 42.31
N GLN A 95 14.67 50.28 43.33
CA GLN A 95 14.34 50.59 44.74
C GLN A 95 14.81 52.00 45.15
N GLN A 96 15.99 52.41 44.68
CA GLN A 96 16.53 53.75 44.94
C GLN A 96 15.75 54.85 44.20
N GLU A 97 15.37 54.60 42.95
CA GLU A 97 14.60 55.56 42.14
C GLU A 97 13.19 55.78 42.69
N LEU A 98 12.54 54.73 43.18
CA LEU A 98 11.15 54.77 43.64
C LEU A 98 10.98 55.05 45.15
N ASP A 99 12.08 55.23 45.89
CA ASP A 99 12.11 55.32 47.37
C ASP A 99 11.28 54.20 48.04
N ALA A 100 11.45 52.97 47.54
CA ALA A 100 10.68 51.79 47.94
C ALA A 100 11.52 50.88 48.83
N PRO A 101 11.54 51.09 50.16
CA PRO A 101 12.36 50.31 51.08
C PRO A 101 11.88 48.85 51.15
N GLY A 102 12.81 47.90 51.11
CA GLY A 102 12.53 46.47 51.24
C GLY A 102 13.75 45.60 50.92
N GLU A 103 13.70 44.33 51.32
CA GLU A 103 14.77 43.37 51.02
C GLU A 103 14.52 42.65 49.69
N ILE A 104 15.54 42.61 48.81
CA ILE A 104 15.53 41.74 47.63
C ILE A 104 15.94 40.34 48.08
N THR A 105 14.97 39.43 48.09
CA THR A 105 15.22 38.05 48.49
C THR A 105 15.82 37.24 47.34
N ILE A 106 16.58 36.18 47.69
CA ILE A 106 17.04 35.19 46.71
C ILE A 106 15.85 34.61 45.93
N GLY A 107 14.71 34.39 46.60
CA GLY A 107 13.49 33.91 45.96
C GLY A 107 13.00 34.83 44.84
N ALA A 108 13.05 36.15 45.03
CA ALA A 108 12.67 37.13 44.00
C ALA A 108 13.61 37.06 42.77
N ILE A 109 14.91 36.84 42.99
CA ILE A 109 15.89 36.71 41.91
C ILE A 109 15.72 35.37 41.17
N LEU A 110 15.47 34.27 41.88
CA LEU A 110 15.30 32.94 41.27
C LEU A 110 14.01 32.85 40.44
N GLN A 111 12.99 33.64 40.75
CA GLN A 111 11.76 33.74 39.94
C GLN A 111 11.90 34.66 38.72
N ALA A 112 13.00 35.42 38.61
CA ALA A 112 13.21 36.28 37.46
C ALA A 112 13.41 35.44 36.18
N PRO A 113 12.75 35.82 35.07
CA PRO A 113 12.81 35.05 33.82
C PRO A 113 14.25 34.74 33.37
N GLY A 114 14.55 33.46 33.15
CA GLY A 114 15.84 33.00 32.63
C GLY A 114 16.97 32.82 33.65
N VAL A 115 16.77 33.19 34.93
CA VAL A 115 17.76 32.99 36.01
C VAL A 115 17.92 31.51 36.36
N MET A 116 16.79 30.83 36.53
CA MET A 116 16.76 29.37 36.72
C MET A 116 16.53 28.71 35.37
N ARG A 117 17.50 27.92 34.93
CA ARG A 117 17.45 27.18 33.67
C ARG A 117 17.45 25.69 33.97
N PHE A 118 16.57 24.97 33.31
CA PHE A 118 16.79 23.55 33.08
C PHE A 118 17.75 23.47 31.88
N PRO A 119 18.95 22.88 32.01
CA PRO A 119 19.80 22.70 30.86
C PRO A 119 19.02 21.88 29.82
N GLU A 120 18.88 22.44 28.61
CA GLU A 120 18.43 21.66 27.46
C GLU A 120 19.44 20.53 27.28
N HIS A 121 19.01 19.28 27.53
CA HIS A 121 19.79 18.13 27.11
C HIS A 121 19.71 18.09 25.59
N THR A 122 20.68 18.71 24.92
CA THR A 122 20.90 18.49 23.50
C THR A 122 21.55 17.13 23.34
N VAL A 123 20.74 16.13 23.02
CA VAL A 123 21.22 14.80 22.65
C VAL A 123 22.02 14.94 21.35
N SER A 124 23.32 14.63 21.38
CA SER A 124 24.14 14.64 20.17
C SER A 124 23.64 13.58 19.19
N ALA A 125 23.14 14.02 18.03
CA ALA A 125 22.63 13.14 16.98
C ALA A 125 23.66 12.07 16.57
N GLN A 126 24.94 12.41 16.50
CA GLN A 126 26.01 11.48 16.15
C GLN A 126 26.26 10.42 17.21
N GLU A 127 26.14 10.77 18.50
CA GLU A 127 26.35 9.82 19.60
C GLU A 127 25.23 8.78 19.66
N VAL A 128 23.98 9.21 19.42
CA VAL A 128 22.83 8.32 19.50
C VAL A 128 22.50 7.58 18.21
N TRP A 129 23.11 7.97 17.08
CA TRP A 129 22.91 7.32 15.78
C TRP A 129 23.06 5.79 15.85
N PRO A 130 24.13 5.20 16.42
CA PRO A 130 24.28 3.74 16.46
C PRO A 130 23.16 3.02 17.25
N ALA A 131 22.52 3.70 18.21
CA ALA A 131 21.36 3.15 18.90
C ALA A 131 20.11 3.22 18.01
N ILE A 132 19.83 4.40 17.43
CA ILE A 132 18.69 4.61 16.54
C ILE A 132 18.76 3.71 15.31
N GLU A 133 19.95 3.52 14.73
CA GLU A 133 20.19 2.64 13.58
C GLU A 133 19.81 1.18 13.91
N ARG A 134 20.20 0.67 15.08
CA ARG A 134 19.80 -0.68 15.54
C ARG A 134 18.29 -0.80 15.74
N ALA A 135 17.65 0.20 16.33
CA ALA A 135 16.20 0.24 16.48
C ALA A 135 15.50 0.30 15.10
N LEU A 136 16.02 1.10 14.18
CA LEU A 136 15.54 1.21 12.80
C LEU A 136 15.64 -0.13 12.06
N HIS A 137 16.77 -0.83 12.15
CA HIS A 137 16.92 -2.15 11.54
C HIS A 137 15.97 -3.19 12.12
N THR A 138 15.74 -3.16 13.44
CA THR A 138 14.74 -4.03 14.09
C THR A 138 13.34 -3.74 13.57
N ALA A 139 12.97 -2.46 13.50
CA ALA A 139 11.68 -2.05 13.00
C ALA A 139 11.49 -2.36 11.50
N LEU A 140 12.53 -2.21 10.67
CA LEU A 140 12.52 -2.61 9.26
C LEU A 140 12.34 -4.13 9.10
N ALA A 141 13.02 -4.93 9.93
CA ALA A 141 12.89 -6.39 9.89
C ALA A 141 11.45 -6.83 10.21
N ASP A 142 10.83 -6.23 11.23
CA ASP A 142 9.42 -6.49 11.59
C ASP A 142 8.46 -6.05 10.49
N LEU A 143 8.68 -4.87 9.91
CA LEU A 143 7.88 -4.36 8.79
C LEU A 143 7.93 -5.31 7.59
N ILE A 144 9.13 -5.75 7.20
CA ILE A 144 9.33 -6.69 6.09
C ILE A 144 8.63 -8.01 6.37
N LYS A 145 8.80 -8.56 7.58
CA LYS A 145 8.18 -9.83 7.99
C LYS A 145 6.65 -9.75 7.95
N MET A 146 6.07 -8.63 8.38
CA MET A 146 4.63 -8.38 8.28
C MET A 146 4.18 -8.29 6.81
N ARG A 147 4.89 -7.52 5.97
CA ARG A 147 4.60 -7.40 4.53
C ARG A 147 4.69 -8.76 3.80
N GLU A 148 5.62 -9.63 4.18
CA GLU A 148 5.76 -10.98 3.63
C GLU A 148 4.64 -11.93 4.08
N ARG A 149 4.18 -11.81 5.33
CA ARG A 149 3.02 -12.56 5.82
C ARG A 149 1.76 -12.16 5.05
N GLU A 150 1.52 -10.86 4.94
CA GLU A 150 0.36 -10.32 4.22
C GLU A 150 0.42 -10.68 2.74
N GLY A 151 1.59 -10.52 2.09
CA GLY A 151 1.80 -10.94 0.71
C GLY A 151 1.46 -12.42 0.48
N ARG A 152 1.83 -13.31 1.40
CA ARG A 152 1.45 -14.74 1.30
C ARG A 152 -0.07 -14.96 1.39
N HIS A 153 -0.78 -14.18 2.20
CA HIS A 153 -2.25 -14.25 2.27
C HIS A 153 -2.88 -13.75 0.96
N LEU A 154 -2.41 -12.62 0.44
CA LEU A 154 -2.85 -12.07 -0.84
C LEU A 154 -2.61 -13.02 -2.02
N ALA A 155 -1.45 -13.67 -2.10
CA ALA A 155 -1.15 -14.66 -3.13
C ALA A 155 -2.16 -15.81 -3.12
N LYS A 156 -2.50 -16.32 -1.93
CA LYS A 156 -3.46 -17.42 -1.78
C LYS A 156 -4.85 -17.02 -2.26
N ASP A 157 -5.31 -15.81 -1.90
CA ASP A 157 -6.60 -15.28 -2.36
C ASP A 157 -6.62 -15.11 -3.89
N LEU A 158 -5.58 -14.49 -4.46
CA LEU A 158 -5.45 -14.33 -5.91
C LEU A 158 -5.49 -15.67 -6.65
N ILE A 159 -4.78 -16.70 -6.16
CA ILE A 159 -4.82 -18.05 -6.74
C ILE A 159 -6.24 -18.64 -6.69
N HIS A 160 -6.97 -18.42 -5.59
CA HIS A 160 -8.36 -18.88 -5.47
C HIS A 160 -9.26 -18.21 -6.52
N ARG A 161 -9.14 -16.89 -6.71
CA ARG A 161 -9.90 -16.14 -7.72
C ARG A 161 -9.57 -16.58 -9.15
N LEU A 162 -8.29 -16.78 -9.47
CA LEU A 162 -7.88 -17.31 -10.77
C LEU A 162 -8.48 -18.69 -11.05
N LYS A 163 -8.62 -19.55 -10.03
CA LYS A 163 -9.31 -20.84 -10.18
C LYS A 163 -10.80 -20.66 -10.47
N ALA A 164 -11.46 -19.72 -9.79
CA ALA A 164 -12.86 -19.40 -10.07
C ALA A 164 -13.05 -18.91 -11.51
N MET A 165 -12.19 -18.00 -12.00
CA MET A 165 -12.23 -17.56 -13.40
C MET A 165 -12.00 -18.72 -14.39
N ARG A 166 -10.99 -19.58 -14.14
CA ARG A 166 -10.76 -20.77 -14.99
C ARG A 166 -11.98 -21.70 -15.04
N LYS A 167 -12.70 -21.85 -13.93
CA LYS A 167 -13.95 -22.63 -13.88
C LYS A 167 -15.00 -22.00 -14.82
N GLN A 168 -15.18 -20.68 -14.76
CA GLN A 168 -16.10 -19.98 -15.66
C GLN A 168 -15.73 -20.17 -17.14
N LEU A 169 -14.44 -20.04 -17.49
CA LEU A 169 -13.98 -20.23 -18.87
C LEU A 169 -14.21 -21.67 -19.38
N LYS A 170 -14.01 -22.68 -18.54
CA LYS A 170 -14.32 -24.08 -18.89
C LYS A 170 -15.81 -24.27 -19.18
N GLU A 171 -16.67 -23.68 -18.36
CA GLU A 171 -18.12 -23.76 -18.56
C GLU A 171 -18.56 -23.00 -19.83
N ILE A 172 -17.93 -21.85 -20.15
CA ILE A 172 -18.15 -21.15 -21.43
C ILE A 172 -17.73 -22.04 -22.61
N ARG A 173 -16.54 -22.65 -22.54
CA ARG A 173 -16.03 -23.54 -23.61
C ARG A 173 -16.96 -24.73 -23.86
N ALA A 174 -17.58 -25.28 -22.81
CA ALA A 174 -18.53 -26.37 -22.94
C ALA A 174 -19.87 -25.94 -23.58
N LEU A 175 -20.30 -24.69 -23.34
CA LEU A 175 -21.53 -24.14 -23.92
C LEU A 175 -21.38 -23.67 -25.37
N HIS A 176 -20.17 -23.28 -25.77
CA HIS A 176 -19.89 -22.66 -27.07
C HIS A 176 -20.37 -23.49 -28.28
N PRO A 177 -20.12 -24.81 -28.37
CA PRO A 177 -20.60 -25.62 -29.51
C PRO A 177 -22.12 -25.65 -29.67
N GLU A 178 -22.87 -25.41 -28.59
CA GLU A 178 -24.33 -25.42 -28.59
C GLU A 178 -24.95 -24.06 -28.96
N VAL A 179 -24.15 -23.00 -29.06
CA VAL A 179 -24.65 -21.65 -29.40
C VAL A 179 -25.17 -21.62 -30.83
N VAL A 180 -24.37 -22.10 -31.79
CA VAL A 180 -24.74 -22.12 -33.22
C VAL A 180 -25.95 -23.03 -33.45
N LYS A 181 -26.01 -24.18 -32.76
CA LYS A 181 -27.15 -25.11 -32.85
C LYS A 181 -28.44 -24.47 -32.34
N ARG A 182 -28.39 -23.81 -31.18
CA ARG A 182 -29.56 -23.11 -30.60
C ARG A 182 -30.00 -21.93 -31.48
N TYR A 183 -29.06 -21.18 -32.04
CA TYR A 183 -29.37 -20.12 -32.99
C TYR A 183 -30.09 -20.66 -34.24
N ARG A 184 -29.55 -21.72 -34.85
CA ARG A 184 -30.16 -22.39 -36.01
C ARG A 184 -31.61 -22.83 -35.71
N ALA A 185 -31.82 -23.49 -34.57
CA ALA A 185 -33.15 -23.94 -34.17
C ALA A 185 -34.13 -22.77 -33.99
N ALA A 186 -33.71 -21.72 -33.28
CA ALA A 186 -34.54 -20.54 -33.04
C ALA A 186 -34.87 -19.76 -34.34
N LEU A 187 -33.92 -19.70 -35.28
CA LEU A 187 -34.13 -19.06 -36.58
C LEU A 187 -35.14 -19.84 -37.43
N LEU A 188 -35.01 -21.18 -37.49
CA LEU A 188 -35.97 -22.05 -38.19
C LEU A 188 -37.37 -21.92 -37.60
N GLU A 189 -37.50 -21.93 -36.27
CA GLU A 189 -38.79 -21.77 -35.60
C GLU A 189 -39.44 -20.41 -35.93
N ARG A 190 -38.66 -19.33 -35.96
CA ARG A 190 -39.14 -17.99 -36.35
C ARG A 190 -39.64 -17.94 -37.80
N ILE A 191 -38.91 -18.57 -38.73
CA ILE A 191 -39.28 -18.63 -40.14
C ILE A 191 -40.59 -19.41 -40.32
N GLN A 192 -40.71 -20.57 -39.66
CA GLN A 192 -41.93 -21.39 -39.69
C GLN A 192 -43.15 -20.63 -39.16
N LYS A 193 -43.00 -19.93 -38.02
CA LYS A 193 -44.07 -19.10 -37.44
C LYS A 193 -44.48 -17.93 -38.34
N ALA A 194 -43.58 -17.43 -39.18
CA ALA A 194 -43.88 -16.39 -40.17
C ALA A 194 -44.59 -16.91 -41.42
N GLY A 195 -44.84 -18.23 -41.53
CA GLY A 195 -45.49 -18.84 -42.69
C GLY A 195 -44.64 -18.84 -43.96
N LEU A 196 -43.31 -18.70 -43.83
CA LEU A 196 -42.38 -18.72 -44.94
C LEU A 196 -41.87 -20.16 -45.15
N PRO A 197 -42.27 -20.85 -46.24
CA PRO A 197 -41.78 -22.19 -46.52
C PRO A 197 -40.33 -22.12 -46.99
N ILE A 198 -39.39 -22.52 -46.13
CA ILE A 198 -37.96 -22.62 -46.43
C ILE A 198 -37.50 -24.04 -46.14
N ALA A 199 -36.77 -24.63 -47.09
CA ALA A 199 -36.16 -25.94 -46.90
C ALA A 199 -34.98 -25.85 -45.92
N PRO A 200 -34.73 -26.87 -45.07
CA PRO A 200 -33.64 -26.84 -44.08
C PRO A 200 -32.22 -26.71 -44.66
N ASP A 201 -32.06 -26.98 -45.96
CA ASP A 201 -30.85 -26.93 -46.77
C ASP A 201 -30.79 -25.69 -47.70
N ASP A 202 -31.71 -24.73 -47.53
CA ASP A 202 -31.70 -23.49 -48.29
C ASP A 202 -30.37 -22.73 -48.15
N GLU A 203 -29.81 -22.31 -49.28
CA GLU A 203 -28.49 -21.68 -49.34
C GLU A 203 -28.42 -20.37 -48.54
N ARG A 204 -29.51 -19.60 -48.48
CA ARG A 204 -29.57 -18.32 -47.74
C ARG A 204 -29.55 -18.58 -46.24
N LEU A 205 -30.27 -19.61 -45.79
CA LEU A 205 -30.27 -20.04 -44.40
C LEU A 205 -28.87 -20.53 -43.99
N MET A 206 -28.21 -21.34 -44.82
CA MET A 206 -26.86 -21.83 -44.54
C MET A 206 -25.84 -20.69 -44.49
N LYS A 207 -25.92 -19.71 -45.40
CA LYS A 207 -25.07 -18.51 -45.38
C LYS A 207 -25.25 -17.69 -44.10
N GLU A 208 -26.49 -17.46 -43.67
CA GLU A 208 -26.79 -16.74 -42.43
C GLU A 208 -26.23 -17.46 -41.19
N ILE A 209 -26.39 -18.78 -41.12
CA ILE A 209 -25.85 -19.59 -40.01
C ILE A 209 -24.32 -19.53 -39.99
N SER A 210 -23.66 -19.62 -41.15
CA SER A 210 -22.20 -19.51 -41.24
C SER A 210 -21.70 -18.13 -40.79
N PHE A 211 -22.34 -17.06 -41.26
CA PHE A 211 -21.99 -15.70 -40.85
C PHE A 211 -22.18 -15.49 -39.35
N PHE A 212 -23.25 -16.04 -38.78
CA PHE A 212 -23.45 -16.03 -37.34
C PHE A 212 -22.37 -16.83 -36.61
N ALA A 213 -22.01 -18.02 -37.10
CA ALA A 213 -20.99 -18.86 -36.48
C ALA A 213 -19.64 -18.15 -36.41
N ASP A 214 -19.22 -17.47 -37.48
CA ASP A 214 -17.98 -16.68 -37.50
C ASP A 214 -18.02 -15.51 -36.50
N ARG A 215 -19.16 -14.82 -36.38
CA ARG A 215 -19.31 -13.71 -35.43
C ARG A 215 -19.42 -14.16 -33.97
N ALA A 216 -19.97 -15.34 -33.73
CA ALA A 216 -20.11 -15.94 -32.42
C ALA A 216 -18.89 -16.79 -32.01
N ASP A 217 -17.89 -16.93 -32.87
CA ASP A 217 -16.69 -17.68 -32.54
C ASP A 217 -15.82 -16.93 -31.51
N ILE A 218 -15.68 -17.54 -30.34
CA ILE A 218 -14.92 -17.06 -29.19
C ILE A 218 -13.72 -17.95 -28.86
N SER A 219 -13.36 -18.87 -29.77
CA SER A 219 -12.31 -19.87 -29.55
C SER A 219 -10.94 -19.22 -29.30
N GLU A 220 -10.65 -18.13 -30.01
CA GLU A 220 -9.41 -17.38 -29.86
C GLU A 220 -9.34 -16.67 -28.50
N GLU A 221 -10.40 -15.95 -28.10
CA GLU A 221 -10.47 -15.24 -26.83
C GLU A 221 -10.33 -16.21 -25.64
N LEU A 222 -10.97 -17.38 -25.71
CA LEU A 222 -10.84 -18.42 -24.69
C LEU A 222 -9.38 -18.91 -24.56
N THR A 223 -8.70 -19.12 -25.69
CA THR A 223 -7.30 -19.56 -25.71
C THR A 223 -6.36 -18.50 -25.14
N ARG A 224 -6.55 -17.23 -25.54
CA ARG A 224 -5.78 -16.09 -25.02
C ARG A 224 -6.01 -15.89 -23.53
N LEU A 225 -7.26 -15.96 -23.06
CA LEU A 225 -7.59 -15.88 -21.63
C LEU A 225 -6.91 -16.98 -20.81
N GLU A 226 -6.91 -18.23 -21.29
CA GLU A 226 -6.21 -19.32 -20.61
C GLU A 226 -4.70 -19.05 -20.51
N SER A 227 -4.09 -18.54 -21.58
CA SER A 227 -2.67 -18.13 -21.61
C SER A 227 -2.39 -17.02 -20.59
N HIS A 228 -3.18 -15.94 -20.59
CA HIS A 228 -3.00 -14.83 -19.64
C HIS A 228 -3.20 -15.27 -18.18
N LEU A 229 -4.18 -16.12 -17.89
CA LEU A 229 -4.37 -16.66 -16.53
C LEU A 229 -3.20 -17.57 -16.10
N ALA A 230 -2.58 -18.30 -17.03
CA ALA A 230 -1.37 -19.09 -16.77
C ALA A 230 -0.16 -18.19 -16.49
N GLN A 231 0.04 -17.15 -17.30
CA GLN A 231 1.09 -16.15 -17.09
C GLN A 231 0.94 -15.44 -15.75
N PHE A 232 -0.29 -15.01 -15.40
CA PHE A 232 -0.57 -14.39 -14.11
C PHE A 232 -0.17 -15.31 -12.94
N ALA A 233 -0.59 -16.57 -12.99
CA ALA A 233 -0.26 -17.56 -11.95
C ALA A 233 1.25 -17.87 -11.88
N HIS A 234 1.97 -17.80 -12.99
CA HIS A 234 3.42 -17.95 -13.03
C HIS A 234 4.13 -16.78 -12.35
N HIS A 235 3.74 -15.53 -12.65
CA HIS A 235 4.34 -14.34 -12.05
C HIS A 235 4.12 -14.27 -10.54
N LEU A 236 2.97 -14.71 -10.02
CA LEU A 236 2.72 -14.78 -8.57
C LEU A 236 3.73 -15.63 -7.79
N ARG A 237 4.45 -16.54 -8.45
CA ARG A 237 5.44 -17.43 -7.81
C ARG A 237 6.85 -16.88 -7.81
N LYS A 238 7.10 -15.76 -8.49
CA LYS A 238 8.44 -15.20 -8.58
C LYS A 238 8.81 -14.39 -7.33
N ASN A 239 10.11 -14.32 -7.05
CA ASN A 239 10.69 -13.52 -5.97
C ASN A 239 11.20 -12.15 -6.46
N GLU A 240 10.52 -11.57 -7.45
CA GLU A 240 10.79 -10.23 -7.98
C GLU A 240 9.55 -9.35 -7.80
N PRO A 241 9.68 -8.01 -7.86
CA PRO A 241 8.52 -7.12 -7.87
C PRO A 241 7.67 -7.37 -9.12
N VAL A 242 6.42 -7.80 -8.94
CA VAL A 242 5.54 -8.22 -10.06
C VAL A 242 4.32 -7.34 -10.25
N GLY A 243 4.05 -6.38 -9.37
CA GLY A 243 2.82 -5.57 -9.40
C GLY A 243 2.52 -4.95 -10.77
N ARG A 244 3.50 -4.32 -11.43
CA ARG A 244 3.32 -3.70 -12.75
C ARG A 244 3.06 -4.72 -13.87
N THR A 245 3.72 -5.87 -13.82
CA THR A 245 3.49 -6.95 -14.80
C THR A 245 2.09 -7.55 -14.63
N LEU A 246 1.64 -7.74 -13.38
CA LEU A 246 0.30 -8.23 -13.10
C LEU A 246 -0.78 -7.23 -13.54
N GLU A 247 -0.55 -5.92 -13.37
CA GLU A 247 -1.44 -4.86 -13.90
C GLU A 247 -1.61 -4.96 -15.42
N PHE A 248 -0.52 -5.18 -16.17
CA PHE A 248 -0.59 -5.38 -17.62
C PHE A 248 -1.38 -6.64 -17.99
N ILE A 249 -1.14 -7.75 -17.31
CA ILE A 249 -1.87 -8.99 -17.57
C ILE A 249 -3.37 -8.83 -17.26
N ILE A 250 -3.75 -8.09 -16.21
CA ILE A 250 -5.15 -7.76 -15.92
C ILE A 250 -5.79 -6.98 -17.06
N GLN A 251 -5.08 -6.01 -17.63
CA GLN A 251 -5.58 -5.23 -18.76
C GLN A 251 -5.84 -6.11 -19.99
N GLU A 252 -4.92 -7.04 -20.29
CA GLU A 252 -5.11 -7.99 -21.38
C GLU A 252 -6.28 -8.95 -21.11
N ILE A 253 -6.41 -9.50 -19.90
CA ILE A 253 -7.57 -10.33 -19.53
C ILE A 253 -8.88 -9.54 -19.69
N PHE A 254 -8.90 -8.28 -19.26
CA PHE A 254 -10.07 -7.41 -19.39
C PHE A 254 -10.44 -7.17 -20.86
N ARG A 255 -9.43 -6.94 -21.72
CA ARG A 255 -9.61 -6.77 -23.16
C ARG A 255 -10.24 -8.01 -23.78
N GLU A 256 -9.71 -9.20 -23.48
CA GLU A 256 -10.24 -10.45 -24.01
C GLU A 256 -11.65 -10.78 -23.47
N LEU A 257 -11.93 -10.50 -22.19
CA LEU A 257 -13.29 -10.64 -21.63
C LEU A 257 -14.31 -9.69 -22.27
N ASN A 258 -13.90 -8.49 -22.68
CA ASN A 258 -14.77 -7.56 -23.40
C ASN A 258 -15.08 -8.06 -24.81
N THR A 259 -14.07 -8.51 -25.55
CA THR A 259 -14.26 -9.07 -26.89
C THR A 259 -15.14 -10.32 -26.85
N LEU A 260 -14.87 -11.24 -25.92
CA LEU A 260 -15.67 -12.44 -25.71
C LEU A 260 -17.11 -12.07 -25.34
N GLY A 261 -17.31 -11.10 -24.45
CA GLY A 261 -18.64 -10.61 -24.09
C GLY A 261 -19.39 -9.95 -25.24
N ALA A 262 -18.71 -9.23 -26.14
CA ALA A 262 -19.32 -8.62 -27.31
C ALA A 262 -19.74 -9.65 -28.38
N LYS A 263 -19.03 -10.78 -28.45
CA LYS A 263 -19.35 -11.93 -29.31
C LYS A 263 -20.33 -12.91 -28.67
N ALA A 264 -20.55 -12.82 -27.35
CA ALA A 264 -21.43 -13.71 -26.61
C ALA A 264 -22.90 -13.49 -27.00
N ASN A 265 -23.40 -14.34 -27.89
CA ASN A 265 -24.80 -14.34 -28.30
C ASN A 265 -25.63 -15.41 -27.58
N ASP A 266 -25.29 -15.65 -26.31
CA ASP A 266 -25.95 -16.60 -25.43
C ASP A 266 -25.99 -16.08 -23.99
N ALA A 267 -27.16 -16.16 -23.36
CA ALA A 267 -27.37 -15.59 -22.02
C ALA A 267 -26.52 -16.28 -20.95
N ALA A 268 -26.33 -17.60 -21.03
CA ALA A 268 -25.53 -18.34 -20.06
C ALA A 268 -24.04 -18.01 -20.20
N ILE A 269 -23.54 -17.82 -21.43
CA ILE A 269 -22.18 -17.31 -21.65
C ILE A 269 -22.05 -15.90 -21.08
N SER A 270 -22.95 -14.97 -21.41
CA SER A 270 -22.90 -13.58 -20.95
C SER A 270 -22.89 -13.47 -19.41
N GLN A 271 -23.68 -14.28 -18.71
CA GLN A 271 -23.67 -14.32 -17.24
C GLN A 271 -22.28 -14.69 -16.68
N ARG A 272 -21.59 -15.63 -17.31
CA ARG A 272 -20.24 -16.08 -16.90
C ARG A 272 -19.16 -15.06 -17.22
N VAL A 273 -19.32 -14.31 -18.30
CA VAL A 273 -18.45 -13.18 -18.62
C VAL A 273 -18.56 -12.11 -17.54
N VAL A 274 -19.78 -11.75 -17.14
CA VAL A 274 -20.02 -10.78 -16.06
C VAL A 274 -19.40 -11.27 -14.75
N ALA A 275 -19.60 -12.55 -14.39
CA ALA A 275 -18.99 -13.14 -13.20
C ALA A 275 -17.44 -13.10 -13.27
N SER A 276 -16.86 -13.38 -14.44
CA SER A 276 -15.41 -13.33 -14.66
C SER A 276 -14.86 -11.90 -14.55
N LYS A 277 -15.58 -10.91 -15.07
CA LYS A 277 -15.24 -9.48 -14.92
C LYS A 277 -15.29 -9.03 -13.46
N ALA A 278 -16.30 -9.48 -12.71
CA ALA A 278 -16.39 -9.18 -11.29
C ALA A 278 -15.22 -9.78 -10.49
N GLU A 279 -14.79 -11.01 -10.79
CA GLU A 279 -13.59 -11.59 -10.18
C GLU A 279 -12.30 -10.87 -10.59
N LEU A 280 -12.22 -10.41 -11.85
CA LEU A 280 -11.06 -9.65 -12.33
C LEU A 280 -10.92 -8.30 -11.60
N GLU A 281 -12.01 -7.59 -11.30
CA GLU A 281 -11.94 -6.33 -10.56
C GLU A 281 -11.45 -6.56 -9.12
N LYS A 282 -11.93 -7.61 -8.45
CA LYS A 282 -11.41 -8.00 -7.13
C LYS A 282 -9.92 -8.34 -7.19
N ILE A 283 -9.47 -9.04 -8.24
CA ILE A 283 -8.04 -9.31 -8.48
C ILE A 283 -7.27 -8.00 -8.64
N ARG A 284 -7.80 -7.04 -9.40
CA ARG A 284 -7.18 -5.74 -9.66
C ARG A 284 -6.99 -4.94 -8.39
N GLU A 285 -7.98 -4.89 -7.51
CA GLU A 285 -7.88 -4.23 -6.20
C GLU A 285 -6.76 -4.84 -5.34
N GLN A 286 -6.66 -6.18 -5.32
CA GLN A 286 -5.61 -6.85 -4.54
C GLN A 286 -4.21 -6.64 -5.13
N VAL A 287 -4.07 -6.65 -6.46
CA VAL A 287 -2.78 -6.40 -7.13
C VAL A 287 -2.28 -4.99 -6.85
N GLN A 288 -3.16 -4.01 -6.68
CA GLN A 288 -2.76 -2.67 -6.29
C GLN A 288 -2.05 -2.63 -4.94
N ASN A 289 -2.20 -3.63 -4.06
CA ASN A 289 -1.54 -3.71 -2.76
C ASN A 289 -0.24 -4.53 -2.79
N LEU A 290 0.20 -5.02 -3.96
CA LEU A 290 1.39 -5.86 -4.09
C LEU A 290 2.65 -5.07 -4.48
N GLU A 291 3.76 -5.42 -3.82
CA GLU A 291 5.13 -5.10 -4.21
C GLU A 291 5.82 -6.33 -4.80
#